data_AF-R7HX48-F1
#
_entry.id   AF-R7HX48-F1
#
_cell.length_a   1.000
_cell.length_b   1.000
_cell.length_c   1.000
_cell.angle_alpha   90.00
_cell.angle_beta   90.00
_cell.angle_gamma   90.00
#
_symmetry.space_group_name_H-M   'P 1'
#
loop_
_entity.id
_entity.type
_entity.pdbx_description
1 polymer ?
#
loop_
_entity_poly.entity_id
_entity_poly.type
_entity_poly.pdbx_seq_one_letter_code
_entity_poly.pdbx_strand_id
1 'polypeptide(L)'
;MQQAFLQYMADKNAIDLREAGLTNKDDTKAFVRNYLKVVVDCNGDVLEPCFSESYKNMNGGVVTGLNAADWGGPSVVLANGASIFFDYVSRYSGTVNGKPYYYGAFIVDINGLKGPNIVGRDLFRMNYFMDGTIDEADGNPYCRKEGLCGGSDLKTLRENRFNNSCASSTDGIGCFGKILNDNWEMNY
;
A
#
# COMPACT_ATOMS: atom_id res chain seq x y z
N MET A 1 -9.08 2.12 4.87
CA MET A 1 -8.80 2.22 3.43
C MET A 1 -9.83 1.49 2.57
N GLN A 2 -10.02 0.18 2.73
CA GLN A 2 -10.98 -0.60 1.92
C GLN A 2 -12.41 -0.01 1.92
N GLN A 3 -12.89 0.49 3.06
CA GLN A 3 -14.17 1.21 3.13
C GLN A 3 -14.22 2.46 2.24
N ALA A 4 -13.13 3.23 2.15
CA ALA A 4 -13.06 4.40 1.28
C ALA A 4 -13.10 4.01 -0.20
N PHE A 5 -12.47 2.90 -0.59
CA PHE A 5 -12.58 2.36 -1.95
C PHE A 5 -14.01 1.93 -2.30
N LEU A 6 -14.69 1.23 -1.38
CA LEU A 6 -16.09 0.83 -1.57
C LEU A 6 -17.00 2.06 -1.73
N GLN A 7 -16.81 3.08 -0.89
CA GLN A 7 -17.55 4.33 -0.99
C GLN A 7 -17.27 5.04 -2.33
N TYR A 8 -16.01 5.12 -2.76
CA TYR A 8 -15.63 5.75 -4.03
C TYR A 8 -16.30 5.07 -5.23
N MET A 9 -16.31 3.74 -5.28
CA MET A 9 -16.98 2.98 -6.35
C MET A 9 -18.49 3.19 -6.31
N ALA A 10 -19.10 3.22 -5.12
CA ALA A 10 -20.54 3.45 -4.96
C ALA A 10 -20.96 4.87 -5.41
N ASP A 11 -20.24 5.90 -4.98
CA ASP A 11 -20.52 7.31 -5.33
C ASP A 11 -20.36 7.58 -6.84
N LYS A 12 -19.57 6.75 -7.53
CA LYS A 12 -19.36 6.80 -8.98
C LYS A 12 -20.24 5.83 -9.77
N ASN A 13 -21.03 4.98 -9.09
CA ASN A 13 -21.78 3.88 -9.71
C ASN A 13 -20.89 3.01 -10.62
N ALA A 14 -19.73 2.60 -10.10
CA ALA A 14 -18.71 1.84 -10.79
C ALA A 14 -18.52 0.45 -10.17
N ILE A 15 -18.11 -0.53 -10.99
CA ILE A 15 -17.87 -1.91 -10.55
C ILE A 15 -16.47 -2.11 -9.97
N ASP A 16 -15.52 -1.23 -10.33
CA ASP A 16 -14.13 -1.27 -9.89
C ASP A 16 -13.52 0.14 -9.80
N LEU A 17 -12.34 0.27 -9.19
CA LEU A 17 -11.64 1.53 -8.99
C LEU A 17 -11.18 2.20 -10.29
N ARG A 18 -10.98 1.44 -11.37
CA ARG A 18 -10.61 1.99 -12.68
C ARG A 18 -11.80 2.63 -13.35
N GLU A 19 -12.95 1.96 -13.36
CA GLU A 19 -14.22 2.52 -13.85
C GLU A 19 -14.62 3.74 -13.01
N ALA A 20 -14.38 3.70 -11.70
CA ALA A 20 -14.60 4.85 -10.82
C ALA A 20 -13.63 6.02 -11.11
N GLY A 21 -12.59 5.82 -11.93
CA GLY A 21 -11.68 6.85 -12.40
C GLY A 21 -10.39 7.01 -11.60
N LEU A 22 -10.04 6.12 -10.66
CA LEU A 22 -8.82 6.21 -9.85
C LEU A 22 -7.55 5.80 -10.65
N THR A 23 -7.32 6.42 -11.81
CA THR A 23 -6.40 5.91 -12.85
C THR A 23 -5.13 6.74 -13.04
N ASN A 24 -5.01 7.90 -12.40
CA ASN A 24 -3.83 8.76 -12.45
C ASN A 24 -3.60 9.51 -11.13
N LYS A 25 -2.49 10.25 -11.05
CA LYS A 25 -2.06 10.99 -9.86
C LYS A 25 -3.09 12.03 -9.39
N ASP A 26 -3.72 12.76 -10.30
CA ASP A 26 -4.66 13.83 -9.96
C ASP A 26 -5.96 13.25 -9.40
N ASP A 27 -6.46 12.16 -9.97
CA ASP A 27 -7.62 11.45 -9.46
C ASP A 27 -7.35 10.82 -8.09
N THR A 28 -6.15 10.25 -7.88
CA THR A 28 -5.73 9.79 -6.55
C THR A 28 -5.67 10.93 -5.54
N LYS A 29 -5.13 12.10 -5.93
CA LYS A 29 -5.10 13.28 -5.05
C LYS A 29 -6.51 13.74 -4.67
N ALA A 30 -7.44 13.74 -5.61
CA ALA A 30 -8.84 14.06 -5.33
C ALA A 30 -9.49 13.01 -4.41
N PHE A 31 -9.26 11.71 -4.65
CA PHE A 31 -9.76 10.63 -3.79
C PHE A 31 -9.26 10.78 -2.35
N VAL A 32 -7.95 10.93 -2.15
CA VAL A 32 -7.35 11.07 -0.82
C VAL A 32 -7.93 12.26 -0.06
N ARG A 33 -8.11 13.40 -0.73
CA ARG A 33 -8.69 14.61 -0.10
C ARG A 33 -10.16 14.47 0.27
N ASN A 34 -10.95 13.77 -0.56
CA ASN A 34 -12.41 13.72 -0.41
C ASN A 34 -12.90 12.55 0.45
N TYR A 35 -12.16 11.44 0.48
CA TYR A 35 -12.60 10.20 1.11
C TYR A 35 -11.80 9.84 2.37
N LEU A 36 -10.71 10.56 2.67
CA LEU A 36 -9.92 10.41 3.89
C LEU A 36 -9.91 11.71 4.71
N LYS A 37 -9.79 11.58 6.03
CA LYS A 37 -9.68 12.73 6.94
C LYS A 37 -8.25 13.26 6.96
N VAL A 38 -7.89 14.03 5.94
CA VAL A 38 -6.57 14.65 5.79
C VAL A 38 -6.48 15.92 6.65
N VAL A 39 -5.39 16.05 7.42
CA VAL A 39 -5.07 17.25 8.20
C VAL A 39 -3.84 17.99 7.67
N VAL A 40 -2.96 17.30 6.94
CA VAL A 40 -1.83 17.90 6.23
C VAL A 40 -1.73 17.28 4.84
N ASP A 41 -1.59 18.11 3.81
CA ASP A 41 -1.26 17.69 2.45
C ASP A 41 0.17 18.10 2.13
N CYS A 42 1.04 17.12 1.88
CA CYS A 42 2.46 17.34 1.65
C CYS A 42 2.80 17.54 0.16
N ASN A 43 1.81 17.57 -0.73
CA ASN A 43 1.93 17.93 -2.14
C ASN A 43 3.01 17.15 -2.93
N GLY A 44 3.35 15.93 -2.53
CA GLY A 44 4.45 15.19 -3.18
C GLY A 44 4.56 13.75 -2.73
N ASP A 45 5.70 13.14 -3.08
CA ASP A 45 6.06 11.76 -2.76
C ASP A 45 6.39 11.57 -1.27
N VAL A 46 6.96 10.42 -0.91
CA VAL A 46 7.24 9.99 0.47
C VAL A 46 8.37 10.82 1.08
N LEU A 47 8.05 12.03 1.54
CA LEU A 47 9.01 13.05 1.99
C LEU A 47 8.46 13.84 3.19
N GLU A 48 9.34 14.59 3.86
CA GLU A 48 8.91 15.60 4.82
C GLU A 48 7.98 16.64 4.15
N PRO A 49 6.96 17.15 4.85
CA PRO A 49 6.70 16.97 6.29
C PRO A 49 5.77 15.80 6.64
N CYS A 50 5.46 14.88 5.70
CA CYS A 50 4.59 13.74 5.99
C CYS A 50 5.38 12.56 6.52
N PHE A 51 6.47 12.21 5.85
CA PHE A 51 7.31 11.08 6.22
C PHE A 51 8.65 11.55 6.77
N SER A 52 9.25 10.77 7.66
CA SER A 52 10.57 11.11 8.19
C SER A 52 11.64 11.07 7.11
N GLU A 53 12.69 11.87 7.24
CA GLU A 53 13.88 11.73 6.39
C GLU A 53 14.72 10.49 6.74
N SER A 54 14.51 9.89 7.91
CA SER A 54 15.34 8.80 8.41
C SER A 54 14.51 7.61 8.87
N TYR A 55 14.71 6.49 8.17
CA TYR A 55 14.17 5.20 8.55
C TYR A 55 15.30 4.18 8.76
N LYS A 56 15.04 3.21 9.63
CA LYS A 56 15.83 1.97 9.72
C LYS A 56 14.97 0.79 9.28
N ASN A 57 15.58 -0.22 8.67
CA ASN A 57 14.90 -1.50 8.48
C ASN A 57 15.00 -2.34 9.77
N MET A 58 14.32 -3.48 9.81
CA MET A 58 14.29 -4.32 11.02
C MET A 58 15.66 -4.92 11.36
N ASN A 59 16.55 -5.05 10.38
CA ASN A 59 17.96 -5.42 10.59
C ASN A 59 18.82 -4.28 11.18
N GLY A 60 18.24 -3.09 11.40
CA GLY A 60 18.93 -1.92 11.93
C GLY A 60 19.72 -1.12 10.88
N GLY A 61 19.67 -1.52 9.61
CA GLY A 61 20.31 -0.81 8.50
C GLY A 61 19.57 0.47 8.16
N VAL A 62 20.31 1.51 7.79
CA VAL A 62 19.75 2.78 7.31
C VAL A 62 19.05 2.54 5.99
N VAL A 63 17.81 3.01 5.88
CA VAL A 63 17.03 2.95 4.65
C VAL A 63 17.39 4.13 3.77
N THR A 64 17.79 3.83 2.53
CA THR A 64 18.05 4.83 1.49
C THR A 64 17.09 4.64 0.34
N GLY A 65 16.66 5.73 -0.29
CA GLY A 65 15.90 5.69 -1.54
C GLY A 65 14.39 5.76 -1.42
N LEU A 66 13.81 5.62 -0.21
CA LEU A 66 12.38 5.82 0.02
C LEU A 66 11.93 7.22 -0.47
N ASN A 67 12.72 8.23 -0.12
CA ASN A 67 12.49 9.64 -0.41
C ASN A 67 12.97 10.07 -1.81
N ALA A 68 13.73 9.21 -2.51
CA ALA A 68 14.26 9.49 -3.85
C ALA A 68 13.46 8.79 -4.97
N ALA A 69 12.50 7.95 -4.61
CA ALA A 69 11.67 7.24 -5.56
C ALA A 69 10.54 8.16 -6.08
N ASP A 70 10.39 8.22 -7.41
CA ASP A 70 9.22 8.80 -8.07
C ASP A 70 8.04 7.84 -7.94
N TRP A 71 7.42 7.89 -6.75
CA TRP A 71 6.26 7.09 -6.45
C TRP A 71 5.03 7.58 -7.22
N GLY A 72 4.99 8.86 -7.58
CA GLY A 72 4.02 9.41 -8.53
C GLY A 72 2.64 9.63 -7.92
N GLY A 73 2.57 10.01 -6.64
CA GLY A 73 1.32 10.07 -5.87
C GLY A 73 1.28 11.16 -4.78
N PRO A 74 0.14 11.42 -4.13
CA PRO A 74 0.05 12.29 -2.96
C PRO A 74 0.52 11.63 -1.66
N SER A 75 1.26 12.38 -0.86
CA SER A 75 1.51 12.14 0.57
C SER A 75 0.68 13.06 1.45
N VAL A 76 0.08 12.51 2.50
CA VAL A 76 -0.78 13.23 3.46
C VAL A 76 -0.59 12.73 4.88
N VAL A 77 -0.93 13.57 5.87
CA VAL A 77 -1.12 13.14 7.26
C VAL A 77 -2.63 13.08 7.54
N LEU A 78 -3.08 11.97 8.09
CA LEU A 78 -4.45 11.78 8.52
C LEU A 78 -4.70 12.33 9.93
N ALA A 79 -5.96 12.58 10.27
CA ALA A 79 -6.36 13.09 11.57
C ALA A 79 -5.94 12.21 12.77
N ASN A 80 -5.65 10.92 12.55
CA ASN A 80 -5.12 10.02 13.57
C ASN A 80 -3.59 10.10 13.72
N GLY A 81 -2.91 10.97 12.97
CA GLY A 81 -1.46 11.14 12.98
C GLY A 81 -0.69 10.21 12.03
N ALA A 82 -1.36 9.25 11.39
CA ALA A 82 -0.70 8.38 10.42
C ALA A 82 -0.37 9.15 9.14
N SER A 83 0.80 8.87 8.58
CA SER A 83 1.27 9.44 7.33
C SER A 83 1.12 8.43 6.21
N ILE A 84 0.61 8.88 5.08
CA ILE A 84 0.17 8.00 4.02
C ILE A 84 0.60 8.55 2.67
N PHE A 85 1.16 7.69 1.83
CA PHE A 85 1.40 7.93 0.42
C PHE A 85 0.51 7.00 -0.41
N PHE A 86 -0.04 7.49 -1.52
CA PHE A 86 -0.90 6.72 -2.43
C PHE A 86 -0.49 6.89 -3.89
N ASP A 87 -0.26 5.81 -4.65
CA ASP A 87 -0.22 5.87 -6.12
C ASP A 87 -1.63 5.67 -6.74
N TYR A 88 -1.72 5.31 -8.03
CA TYR A 88 -2.98 5.05 -8.72
C TYR A 88 -3.13 3.57 -9.14
N VAL A 89 -4.36 3.07 -9.24
CA VAL A 89 -4.65 1.62 -9.36
C VAL A 89 -4.17 0.99 -10.66
N SER A 90 -3.82 1.81 -11.65
CA SER A 90 -3.30 1.37 -12.95
C SER A 90 -1.79 1.61 -13.09
N ARG A 91 -1.08 1.87 -11.97
CA ARG A 91 0.38 2.03 -11.94
C ARG A 91 1.07 0.74 -12.32
N TYR A 92 0.52 -0.38 -11.88
CA TYR A 92 1.02 -1.72 -12.17
C TYR A 92 -0.08 -2.58 -12.79
N SER A 93 0.34 -3.63 -13.50
CA SER A 93 -0.55 -4.63 -14.08
C SER A 93 0.07 -6.02 -14.02
N GLY A 94 -0.77 -7.02 -14.15
CA GLY A 94 -0.36 -8.41 -14.29
C GLY A 94 -1.42 -9.21 -15.05
N THR A 95 -1.09 -10.46 -15.36
CA THR A 95 -1.98 -11.36 -16.10
C THR A 95 -1.96 -12.74 -15.48
N VAL A 96 -3.15 -13.33 -15.27
CA VAL A 96 -3.30 -14.73 -14.86
C VAL A 96 -4.21 -15.42 -15.86
N ASN A 97 -3.75 -16.51 -16.49
CA ASN A 97 -4.50 -17.25 -17.50
C ASN A 97 -5.11 -16.37 -18.61
N GLY A 98 -4.33 -15.38 -19.08
CA GLY A 98 -4.77 -14.43 -20.12
C GLY A 98 -5.73 -13.34 -19.64
N LYS A 99 -6.16 -13.35 -18.37
CA LYS A 99 -7.00 -12.30 -17.79
C LYS A 99 -6.12 -11.23 -17.12
N PRO A 100 -6.17 -9.96 -17.56
CA PRO A 100 -5.40 -8.90 -16.93
C PRO A 100 -5.98 -8.51 -15.57
N TYR A 101 -5.15 -7.94 -14.71
CA TYR A 101 -5.55 -7.21 -13.51
C TYR A 101 -4.63 -6.00 -13.32
N TYR A 102 -5.11 -5.02 -12.56
CA TYR A 102 -4.40 -3.78 -12.30
C TYR A 102 -4.37 -3.52 -10.80
N TYR A 103 -3.28 -2.90 -10.35
CA TYR A 103 -3.09 -2.56 -8.96
C TYR A 103 -2.18 -1.34 -8.81
N GLY A 104 -2.28 -0.75 -7.62
CA GLY A 104 -1.38 0.27 -7.12
C GLY A 104 -0.81 -0.14 -5.76
N ALA A 105 0.04 0.70 -5.22
CA ALA A 105 0.59 0.62 -3.88
C ALA A 105 0.32 1.88 -3.06
N PHE A 106 0.28 1.70 -1.76
CA PHE A 106 0.27 2.79 -0.81
C PHE A 106 1.15 2.44 0.38
N ILE A 107 1.74 3.46 0.96
CA ILE A 107 2.62 3.35 2.12
C ILE A 107 1.91 4.02 3.30
N VAL A 108 1.96 3.38 4.46
CA VAL A 108 1.45 3.92 5.71
C VAL A 108 2.54 3.88 6.74
N ASP A 109 2.84 5.04 7.32
CA ASP A 109 3.59 5.17 8.56
C ASP A 109 2.62 5.52 9.69
N ILE A 110 2.50 4.64 10.69
CA ILE A 110 1.56 4.80 11.80
C ILE A 110 2.03 5.83 12.85
N ASN A 111 3.32 6.16 12.90
CA ASN A 111 3.89 7.14 13.82
C ASN A 111 4.10 8.51 13.16
N GLY A 112 4.20 8.54 11.82
CA GLY A 112 4.57 9.72 11.06
C GLY A 112 5.92 10.27 11.53
N LEU A 113 6.07 11.59 11.60
CA LEU A 113 7.35 12.21 12.00
C LEU A 113 7.80 11.91 13.45
N LYS A 114 6.92 11.39 14.33
CA LYS A 114 7.23 11.27 15.76
C LYS A 114 8.24 10.17 16.07
N GLY A 115 8.36 9.17 15.19
CA GLY A 115 9.14 7.98 15.45
C GLY A 115 8.53 7.05 16.52
N PRO A 116 9.09 5.84 16.71
CA PRO A 116 10.17 5.26 15.91
C PRO A 116 9.80 5.12 14.42
N ASN A 117 10.82 5.15 13.56
CA ASN A 117 10.68 5.12 12.09
C ASN A 117 11.35 3.85 11.57
N ILE A 118 10.76 2.70 11.88
CA ILE A 118 11.26 1.39 11.51
C ILE A 118 10.37 0.80 10.41
N VAL A 119 10.96 0.54 9.26
CA VAL A 119 10.29 -0.17 8.16
C VAL A 119 9.93 -1.59 8.61
N GLY A 120 8.67 -1.96 8.38
CA GLY A 120 8.09 -3.24 8.82
C GLY A 120 7.53 -3.23 10.25
N ARG A 121 7.65 -2.14 11.00
CA ARG A 121 6.96 -1.97 12.30
C ARG A 121 6.10 -0.72 12.36
N ASP A 122 6.62 0.36 11.81
CA ASP A 122 5.98 1.66 11.79
C ASP A 122 5.52 1.99 10.37
N LEU A 123 6.38 1.68 9.37
CA LEU A 123 6.12 1.89 7.94
C LEU A 123 5.84 0.59 7.20
N PHE A 124 4.71 0.55 6.50
CA PHE A 124 4.24 -0.60 5.73
C PHE A 124 3.88 -0.21 4.31
N ARG A 125 4.25 -1.03 3.33
CA ARG A 125 3.70 -0.95 1.98
C ARG A 125 2.63 -2.00 1.80
N MET A 126 1.50 -1.56 1.26
CA MET A 126 0.40 -2.41 0.85
C MET A 126 0.11 -2.20 -0.63
N ASN A 127 -0.37 -3.24 -1.30
CA ASN A 127 -0.90 -3.13 -2.65
C ASN A 127 -2.42 -3.16 -2.60
N TYR A 128 -3.06 -2.46 -3.53
CA TYR A 128 -4.50 -2.47 -3.67
C TYR A 128 -4.87 -2.70 -5.12
N PHE A 129 -5.90 -3.49 -5.34
CA PHE A 129 -6.28 -3.98 -6.66
C PHE A 129 -7.51 -3.24 -7.18
N MET A 130 -7.77 -3.33 -8.48
CA MET A 130 -8.92 -2.69 -9.12
C MET A 130 -10.26 -2.97 -8.41
N ASP A 131 -10.43 -4.13 -7.78
CA ASP A 131 -11.64 -4.50 -7.03
C ASP A 131 -11.70 -3.93 -5.60
N GLY A 132 -10.77 -3.03 -5.22
CA GLY A 132 -10.70 -2.40 -3.90
C GLY A 132 -10.14 -3.28 -2.79
N THR A 133 -9.70 -4.50 -3.09
CA THR A 133 -9.04 -5.36 -2.09
C THR A 133 -7.58 -4.94 -1.86
N ILE A 134 -7.05 -5.21 -0.67
CA ILE A 134 -5.70 -4.82 -0.23
C ILE A 134 -4.93 -6.07 0.20
N ASP A 135 -3.69 -6.22 -0.28
CA ASP A 135 -2.83 -7.38 -0.01
C ASP A 135 -1.36 -7.10 -0.41
N GLU A 136 -0.50 -8.10 -0.31
CA GLU A 136 0.75 -8.15 -1.06
C GLU A 136 0.47 -8.28 -2.57
N ALA A 137 1.43 -7.87 -3.42
CA ALA A 137 1.27 -7.94 -4.88
C ALA A 137 0.99 -9.37 -5.38
N ASP A 138 1.58 -10.37 -4.74
CA ASP A 138 1.38 -11.79 -5.04
C ASP A 138 -0.05 -12.27 -4.74
N GLY A 139 -0.73 -11.61 -3.79
CA GLY A 139 -2.11 -11.89 -3.42
C GLY A 139 -3.12 -11.33 -4.41
N ASN A 140 -2.88 -11.40 -5.72
CA ASN A 140 -3.75 -10.79 -6.74
C ASN A 140 -5.22 -11.32 -6.73
N PRO A 141 -6.16 -10.65 -7.42
CA PRO A 141 -7.59 -11.00 -7.33
C PRO A 141 -7.89 -12.44 -7.76
N TYR A 142 -7.15 -12.99 -8.72
CA TYR A 142 -7.33 -14.36 -9.20
C TYR A 142 -6.83 -15.38 -8.18
N CYS A 143 -5.72 -15.12 -7.50
CA CYS A 143 -5.27 -15.95 -6.37
C CYS A 143 -6.32 -15.95 -5.24
N ARG A 144 -6.84 -14.77 -4.86
CA ARG A 144 -7.82 -14.65 -3.76
C ARG A 144 -9.19 -15.26 -4.08
N LYS A 145 -9.71 -15.06 -5.30
CA LYS A 145 -11.09 -15.43 -5.67
C LYS A 145 -11.18 -16.79 -6.35
N GLU A 146 -10.18 -17.14 -7.15
CA GLU A 146 -10.20 -18.35 -7.99
C GLU A 146 -9.14 -19.38 -7.55
N GLY A 147 -8.31 -19.09 -6.53
CA GLY A 147 -7.23 -19.98 -6.08
C GLY A 147 -6.07 -20.10 -7.07
N LEU A 148 -5.99 -19.20 -8.07
CA LEU A 148 -4.96 -19.22 -9.11
C LEU A 148 -3.66 -18.57 -8.61
N CYS A 149 -3.02 -19.22 -7.63
CA CYS A 149 -1.86 -18.72 -6.90
C CYS A 149 -0.52 -19.33 -7.37
N GLY A 150 -0.41 -19.68 -8.67
CA GLY A 150 0.84 -20.21 -9.24
C GLY A 150 1.31 -21.54 -8.64
N GLY A 151 0.38 -22.39 -8.19
CA GLY A 151 0.69 -23.67 -7.53
C GLY A 151 0.96 -23.58 -6.02
N SER A 152 0.78 -22.41 -5.43
CA SER A 152 0.82 -22.19 -3.97
C SER A 152 -0.56 -21.82 -3.43
N ASP A 153 -0.61 -21.32 -2.19
CA ASP A 153 -1.78 -20.71 -1.57
C ASP A 153 -1.45 -19.29 -1.08
N LEU A 154 -2.48 -18.49 -0.81
CA LEU A 154 -2.32 -17.08 -0.43
C LEU A 154 -1.50 -16.90 0.86
N LYS A 155 -1.69 -17.78 1.85
CA LYS A 155 -0.96 -17.70 3.12
C LYS A 155 0.52 -17.94 2.87
N THR A 156 0.85 -18.99 2.14
CA THR A 156 2.23 -19.35 1.78
C THR A 156 2.92 -18.26 0.94
N LEU A 157 2.21 -17.65 -0.02
CA LEU A 157 2.77 -16.53 -0.79
C LEU A 157 3.15 -15.34 0.11
N ARG A 158 2.29 -14.98 1.06
CA ARG A 158 2.57 -13.91 2.03
C ARG A 158 3.75 -14.24 2.95
N GLU A 159 3.83 -15.47 3.47
CA GLU A 159 4.97 -15.90 4.31
C GLU A 159 6.29 -15.88 3.52
N ASN A 160 6.27 -16.36 2.27
CA ASN A 160 7.44 -16.30 1.41
C ASN A 160 7.87 -14.85 1.14
N ARG A 161 6.91 -13.95 0.88
CA ARG A 161 7.20 -12.54 0.67
C ARG A 161 7.81 -11.89 1.91
N PHE A 162 7.26 -12.18 3.08
CA PHE A 162 7.77 -11.73 4.37
C PHE A 162 9.23 -12.16 4.59
N ASN A 163 9.49 -13.48 4.52
CA ASN A 163 10.80 -14.05 4.77
C ASN A 163 11.88 -13.53 3.80
N ASN A 164 11.50 -13.26 2.55
CA ASN A 164 12.44 -12.82 1.52
C ASN A 164 12.73 -11.31 1.55
N SER A 165 11.81 -10.49 2.07
CA SER A 165 11.86 -9.03 1.84
C SER A 165 11.76 -8.18 3.10
N CYS A 166 10.92 -8.56 4.07
CA CYS A 166 10.47 -7.61 5.09
C CYS A 166 11.61 -7.07 5.98
N ALA A 167 12.50 -7.93 6.46
CA ALA A 167 13.54 -7.55 7.42
C ALA A 167 14.54 -6.50 6.89
N SER A 168 14.84 -6.57 5.59
CA SER A 168 15.75 -5.64 4.90
C SER A 168 15.04 -4.62 4.03
N SER A 169 13.70 -4.58 4.05
CA SER A 169 12.91 -3.74 3.17
C SER A 169 13.22 -2.25 3.36
N THR A 170 13.18 -1.50 2.26
CA THR A 170 13.33 -0.04 2.25
C THR A 170 12.00 0.71 2.25
N ASP A 171 10.89 0.01 1.96
CA ASP A 171 9.57 0.60 1.76
C ASP A 171 8.43 -0.17 2.46
N GLY A 172 8.75 -1.27 3.14
CA GLY A 172 7.79 -2.09 3.90
C GLY A 172 7.18 -3.24 3.10
N ILE A 173 7.68 -3.52 1.89
CA ILE A 173 7.28 -4.70 1.09
C ILE A 173 7.39 -5.98 1.93
N GLY A 174 6.35 -6.82 1.86
CA GLY A 174 6.33 -8.15 2.45
C GLY A 174 5.99 -8.19 3.94
N CYS A 175 5.98 -7.04 4.61
CA CYS A 175 5.66 -6.97 6.04
C CYS A 175 4.15 -7.08 6.31
N PHE A 176 3.34 -6.51 5.43
CA PHE A 176 1.89 -6.48 5.60
C PHE A 176 1.24 -7.86 5.47
N GLY A 177 1.70 -8.67 4.51
CA GLY A 177 1.20 -10.03 4.31
C GLY A 177 1.31 -10.89 5.57
N LYS A 178 2.39 -10.73 6.34
CA LYS A 178 2.59 -11.43 7.61
C LYS A 178 1.56 -11.04 8.66
N ILE A 179 1.31 -9.73 8.81
CA ILE A 179 0.29 -9.18 9.72
C ILE A 179 -1.10 -9.72 9.36
N LEU A 180 -1.43 -9.81 8.08
CA LEU A 180 -2.70 -10.39 7.63
C LEU A 180 -2.83 -11.88 8.00
N ASN A 181 -1.75 -12.65 7.87
CA ASN A 181 -1.73 -14.07 8.24
C ASN A 181 -1.83 -14.29 9.75
N ASP A 182 -1.33 -13.35 10.54
CA ASP A 182 -1.24 -13.42 11.99
C ASP A 182 -2.39 -12.65 12.68
N ASN A 183 -3.53 -12.48 12.01
CA ASN A 183 -4.74 -11.83 12.57
C ASN A 183 -4.49 -10.41 13.12
N TRP A 184 -3.68 -9.61 12.42
CA TRP A 184 -3.29 -8.26 12.82
C TRP A 184 -2.35 -8.18 14.03
N GLU A 185 -1.79 -9.30 14.47
CA GLU A 185 -0.74 -9.34 15.47
C GLU A 185 0.64 -9.21 14.82
N MET A 186 1.47 -8.31 15.35
CA MET A 186 2.87 -8.19 14.96
C MET A 186 3.72 -9.08 15.87
N ASN A 187 3.98 -10.31 15.40
CA ASN A 187 4.71 -11.33 16.14
C ASN A 187 6.18 -11.49 15.70
N TYR A 188 6.74 -10.47 15.03
CA TYR A 188 8.11 -10.46 14.51
C TYR A 188 8.89 -9.20 14.93
#